data_AF-A0AAD9CJC4-F1
#
_entry.id   AF-A0AAD9CJC4-F1
#
_cell.length_a   1.000
_cell.length_b   1.000
_cell.length_c   1.000
_cell.angle_alpha   90.00
_cell.angle_beta   90.00
_cell.angle_gamma   90.00
#
_symmetry.space_group_name_H-M   'P 1'
#
loop_
_entity.id
_entity.type
_entity.pdbx_description
1 polymer ?
#
loop_
_entity_poly.entity_id
_entity_poly.type
_entity_poly.pdbx_seq_one_letter_code
_entity_poly.pdbx_strand_id
1 'polypeptide(L)'
;MLQAKDVDIHKAVGLLQNTIQALSAYRDDFDQVKRTAQNLAGRWRAQSEFTEIRKRRMKRHFDELSQEESLSDGESRIRIHVFNASLDIINSQLSQRFTSMRETNELFQAIHPGTLNRAQDNALHQHAQHCCDRRTLILKAQID
;
A
#
# COMPACT_ATOMS: atom_id res chain seq x y z
N MET A 1 -2.65 19.49 3.05
CA MET A 1 -2.99 18.42 2.08
C MET A 1 -1.77 18.16 1.20
N LEU A 2 -1.60 16.92 0.70
CA LEU A 2 -0.46 16.53 -0.15
C LEU A 2 -0.34 17.34 -1.45
N GLN A 3 -1.43 18.02 -1.85
CA GLN A 3 -1.54 18.84 -3.06
C GLN A 3 -1.31 20.34 -2.84
N ALA A 4 -0.86 20.76 -1.65
CA ALA A 4 -0.53 22.17 -1.43
C ALA A 4 0.76 22.53 -2.19
N LYS A 5 0.82 23.75 -2.73
CA LYS A 5 1.96 24.24 -3.53
C LYS A 5 3.28 24.27 -2.74
N ASP A 6 3.19 24.39 -1.41
CA ASP A 6 4.33 24.53 -0.51
C ASP A 6 4.70 23.22 0.21
N VAL A 7 4.20 22.07 -0.28
CA VAL A 7 4.54 20.78 0.32
C VAL A 7 5.97 20.39 -0.05
N ASP A 8 6.79 20.26 0.98
CA ASP A 8 8.13 19.68 0.90
C ASP A 8 8.05 18.21 0.43
N ILE A 9 8.87 17.86 -0.56
CA ILE A 9 8.96 16.51 -1.13
C ILE A 9 9.33 15.47 -0.05
N HIS A 10 10.25 15.79 0.87
CA HIS A 10 10.60 14.90 2.00
C HIS A 10 9.39 14.65 2.89
N LYS A 11 8.63 15.69 3.19
CA LYS A 11 7.40 15.56 3.98
C LYS A 11 6.34 14.76 3.24
N ALA A 12 6.18 14.97 1.94
CA ALA A 12 5.24 14.22 1.11
C ALA A 12 5.57 12.73 1.08
N VAL A 13 6.85 12.37 0.87
CA VAL A 13 7.32 10.97 0.87
C VAL A 13 7.06 10.32 2.23
N GLY A 14 7.37 11.00 3.34
CA GLY A 14 7.09 10.47 4.67
C GLY A 14 5.60 10.24 4.94
N LEU A 15 4.74 11.19 4.55
CA LEU A 15 3.29 11.04 4.69
C LEU A 15 2.75 9.86 3.86
N LEU A 16 3.27 9.66 2.65
CA LEU A 16 2.86 8.54 1.80
C LEU A 16 3.33 7.19 2.37
N GLN A 17 4.54 7.11 2.89
CA GLN A 17 5.04 5.91 3.56
C GLN A 17 4.17 5.54 4.75
N ASN A 18 3.84 6.53 5.60
CA ASN A 18 2.93 6.32 6.73
C ASN A 18 1.53 5.88 6.27
N THR A 19 1.04 6.44 5.16
CA THR A 19 -0.27 6.07 4.59
C THR A 19 -0.27 4.62 4.09
N ILE A 20 0.80 4.20 3.39
CA ILE A 20 0.95 2.81 2.92
C ILE A 20 0.99 1.86 4.12
N GLN A 21 1.78 2.18 5.16
CA GLN A 21 1.84 1.37 6.37
C GLN A 21 0.47 1.27 7.08
N ALA A 22 -0.24 2.39 7.20
CA ALA A 22 -1.58 2.42 7.79
C ALA A 22 -2.57 1.57 6.98
N LEU A 23 -2.54 1.65 5.65
CA LEU A 23 -3.40 0.84 4.78
C LEU A 23 -3.05 -0.65 4.83
N SER A 24 -1.76 -0.99 4.96
CA SER A 24 -1.33 -2.37 5.16
C SER A 24 -1.83 -2.94 6.49
N ALA A 25 -1.73 -2.16 7.58
CA ALA A 25 -2.25 -2.57 8.89
C ALA A 25 -3.79 -2.67 8.91
N TYR A 26 -4.48 -1.78 8.19
CA TYR A 26 -5.94 -1.77 8.09
C TYR A 26 -6.53 -3.04 7.47
N ARG A 27 -5.70 -3.86 6.80
CA ARG A 27 -6.12 -5.19 6.30
C ARG A 27 -6.60 -6.11 7.42
N ASP A 28 -6.00 -5.99 8.61
CA ASP A 28 -6.34 -6.83 9.77
C ASP A 28 -7.61 -6.34 10.49
N ASP A 29 -8.04 -5.10 10.23
CA ASP A 29 -9.17 -4.45 10.88
C ASP A 29 -10.54 -4.75 10.24
N PHE A 30 -10.62 -5.74 9.34
CA PHE A 30 -11.85 -6.05 8.60
C PHE A 30 -13.09 -6.19 9.50
N ASP A 31 -12.96 -6.81 10.67
CA ASP A 31 -14.08 -7.00 11.61
C ASP A 31 -14.61 -5.67 12.15
N GLN A 32 -13.72 -4.70 12.38
CA GLN A 32 -14.11 -3.36 12.81
C GLN A 32 -14.80 -2.59 11.69
N VAL A 33 -14.32 -2.74 10.45
CA VAL A 33 -14.95 -2.16 9.25
C VAL A 33 -16.36 -2.72 9.07
N LYS A 34 -16.51 -4.05 9.18
CA LYS A 34 -17.79 -4.74 9.12
C LYS A 34 -18.75 -4.23 10.20
N ARG A 35 -18.33 -4.16 11.46
CA ARG A 35 -19.16 -3.62 12.56
C ARG A 35 -19.62 -2.19 12.27
N THR A 36 -18.72 -1.34 11.77
CA THR A 36 -19.04 0.06 11.44
C THR A 36 -20.05 0.15 10.30
N ALA A 37 -19.87 -0.67 9.25
CA ALA A 37 -20.81 -0.74 8.14
C ALA A 37 -22.19 -1.26 8.57
N GLN A 38 -22.24 -2.27 9.45
CA GLN A 38 -23.49 -2.79 10.01
C GLN A 38 -24.22 -1.73 10.86
N ASN A 39 -23.49 -1.00 11.70
CA ASN A 39 -24.05 0.11 12.49
C ASN A 39 -24.65 1.20 11.57
N LEU A 40 -23.96 1.53 10.48
CA LEU A 40 -24.45 2.51 9.50
C LEU A 40 -25.69 2.00 8.74
N ALA A 41 -25.68 0.74 8.31
CA ALA A 41 -26.82 0.11 7.66
C ALA A 41 -28.05 0.07 8.59
N GLY A 42 -27.86 -0.24 9.87
CA GLY A 42 -28.91 -0.19 10.89
C GLY A 42 -29.52 1.21 11.04
N ARG A 43 -28.69 2.27 11.02
CA ARG A 43 -29.18 3.66 11.01
C ARG A 43 -30.03 3.98 9.77
N TRP A 44 -29.73 3.36 8.64
CA TRP A 44 -30.47 3.52 7.39
C TRP A 44 -31.62 2.52 7.22
N ARG A 45 -31.87 1.66 8.22
CA ARG A 45 -32.86 0.57 8.17
C ARG A 45 -32.63 -0.37 6.98
N ALA A 46 -31.39 -0.53 6.55
CA ALA A 46 -30.98 -1.47 5.50
C ALA A 46 -30.62 -2.83 6.12
N GLN A 47 -30.90 -3.92 5.38
CA GLN A 47 -30.51 -5.26 5.78
C GLN A 47 -28.98 -5.40 5.74
N SER A 48 -28.37 -5.88 6.82
CA SER A 48 -26.91 -5.95 6.99
C SER A 48 -26.38 -7.37 7.27
N GLU A 49 -27.24 -8.38 7.12
CA GLU A 49 -26.93 -9.78 7.41
C GLU A 49 -26.60 -10.53 6.12
N PHE A 50 -25.61 -11.41 6.20
CA PHE A 50 -25.30 -12.34 5.12
C PHE A 50 -26.29 -13.50 5.17
N THR A 51 -26.89 -13.83 4.03
CA THR A 51 -27.75 -15.01 3.93
C THR A 51 -26.91 -16.27 4.11
N GLU A 52 -27.17 -17.06 5.16
CA GLU A 52 -26.58 -18.38 5.30
C GLU A 52 -27.19 -19.34 4.28
N ILE A 53 -26.47 -19.57 3.18
CA ILE A 53 -26.84 -20.57 2.19
C ILE A 53 -26.15 -21.88 2.55
N ARG A 54 -26.93 -22.97 2.65
CA ARG A 54 -26.38 -24.31 2.91
C ARG A 54 -25.33 -24.66 1.87
N LYS A 55 -24.09 -24.90 2.31
CA LYS A 55 -22.98 -25.30 1.44
C LYS A 55 -23.30 -26.65 0.80
N ARG A 56 -23.40 -26.70 -0.54
CA ARG A 56 -23.59 -27.95 -1.26
C ARG A 56 -22.28 -28.73 -1.24
N ARG A 57 -22.25 -29.88 -0.56
CA ARG A 57 -21.10 -30.78 -0.63
C ARG A 57 -20.98 -31.35 -2.05
N MET A 58 -19.87 -31.04 -2.71
CA MET A 58 -19.50 -31.66 -3.97
C MET A 58 -18.82 -33.00 -3.65
N LYS A 59 -19.17 -34.07 -4.39
CA LYS A 59 -18.44 -35.34 -4.30
C LYS A 59 -17.02 -35.10 -4.82
N ARG A 60 -16.01 -35.54 -4.08
CA ARG A 60 -14.60 -35.51 -4.48
C ARG A 60 -14.15 -36.90 -4.91
N HIS A 61 -13.38 -36.99 -5.99
CA HIS A 61 -12.69 -38.22 -6.36
C HIS A 61 -11.30 -38.28 -5.70
N PHE A 62 -10.81 -39.49 -5.43
CA PHE A 62 -9.60 -39.75 -4.64
C PHE A 62 -8.33 -39.09 -5.21
N ASP A 63 -8.24 -38.96 -6.54
CA ASP A 63 -7.08 -38.40 -7.25
C ASP A 63 -7.29 -36.96 -7.77
N GLU A 64 -8.37 -36.29 -7.39
CA GLU A 64 -8.56 -34.88 -7.79
C GLU A 64 -7.61 -33.97 -7.00
N LEU A 65 -6.63 -33.39 -7.71
CA LEU A 65 -5.92 -32.19 -7.25
C LEU A 65 -6.99 -31.14 -6.92
N SER A 66 -7.00 -30.68 -5.68
CA SER A 66 -8.06 -29.84 -5.13
C SER A 66 -8.37 -28.66 -6.05
N GLN A 67 -9.56 -28.65 -6.66
CA GLN A 67 -10.13 -27.41 -7.18
C GLN A 67 -10.28 -26.44 -6.01
N GLU A 68 -9.86 -25.19 -6.20
CA GLU A 68 -10.01 -24.11 -5.22
C GLU A 68 -11.41 -24.19 -4.61
N GLU A 69 -11.46 -24.49 -3.31
CA GLU A 69 -12.73 -24.59 -2.61
C GLU A 69 -13.37 -23.21 -2.66
N SER A 70 -14.40 -23.05 -3.50
CA SER A 70 -15.03 -21.75 -3.69
C SER A 70 -15.41 -21.22 -2.31
N LEU A 71 -14.96 -20.00 -1.96
CA LEU A 71 -15.31 -19.31 -0.72
C LEU A 71 -16.84 -19.27 -0.62
N SER A 72 -17.39 -20.28 0.07
CA SER A 72 -18.82 -20.54 0.06
C SER A 72 -19.59 -19.61 1.00
N ASP A 73 -18.85 -18.82 1.78
CA ASP A 73 -19.38 -17.83 2.72
C ASP A 73 -19.30 -16.42 2.11
N GLY A 74 -20.41 -15.69 2.18
CA GLY A 74 -20.54 -14.36 1.60
C GLY A 74 -19.61 -13.34 2.25
N GLU A 75 -19.39 -13.47 3.56
CA GLU A 75 -18.47 -12.60 4.30
C GLU A 75 -17.02 -12.79 3.84
N SER A 76 -16.55 -14.05 3.78
CA SER A 76 -15.22 -14.40 3.30
C SER A 76 -14.99 -13.92 1.87
N ARG A 77 -16.03 -14.00 1.02
CA ARG A 77 -15.97 -13.52 -0.36
C ARG A 77 -15.78 -11.99 -0.43
N ILE A 78 -16.51 -11.22 0.37
CA ILE A 78 -16.34 -9.76 0.46
C ILE A 78 -14.97 -9.41 1.03
N ARG A 79 -14.55 -10.09 2.10
CA ARG A 79 -13.24 -9.86 2.74
C ARG A 79 -12.11 -10.02 1.73
N ILE A 80 -12.12 -11.13 0.98
CA ILE A 80 -11.01 -11.48 0.08
C ILE A 80 -11.10 -10.70 -1.24
N HIS A 81 -12.25 -10.76 -1.93
CA HIS A 81 -12.34 -10.24 -3.30
C HIS A 81 -12.64 -8.74 -3.38
N VAL A 82 -13.17 -8.14 -2.32
CA VAL A 82 -13.51 -6.71 -2.32
C VAL A 82 -12.56 -5.95 -1.40
N PHE A 83 -12.57 -6.26 -0.11
CA PHE A 83 -11.82 -5.48 0.87
C PHE A 83 -10.31 -5.61 0.68
N ASN A 84 -9.78 -6.83 0.75
CA ASN A 84 -8.36 -7.09 0.57
C ASN A 84 -7.88 -6.68 -0.83
N ALA A 85 -8.63 -7.05 -1.88
CA ALA A 85 -8.28 -6.69 -3.24
C ALA A 85 -8.21 -5.16 -3.44
N SER A 86 -9.14 -4.40 -2.86
CA SER A 86 -9.11 -2.93 -2.94
C SER A 86 -7.87 -2.37 -2.25
N LEU A 87 -7.53 -2.86 -1.05
CA LEU A 87 -6.33 -2.42 -0.34
C LEU A 87 -5.05 -2.76 -1.10
N ASP A 88 -4.97 -3.97 -1.68
CA ASP A 88 -3.83 -4.41 -2.47
C ASP A 88 -3.66 -3.54 -3.73
N ILE A 89 -4.75 -3.21 -4.43
CA ILE A 89 -4.74 -2.29 -5.57
C ILE A 89 -4.27 -0.90 -5.14
N ILE A 90 -4.83 -0.35 -4.07
CA ILE A 90 -4.47 0.99 -3.59
C ILE A 90 -3.00 1.03 -3.19
N ASN A 91 -2.51 0.06 -2.41
CA ASN A 91 -1.12 -0.01 -1.99
C ASN A 91 -0.16 -0.15 -3.18
N SER A 92 -0.51 -0.99 -4.15
CA SER A 92 0.26 -1.15 -5.39
C SER A 92 0.32 0.15 -6.19
N GLN A 93 -0.83 0.80 -6.40
CA GLN A 93 -0.92 2.07 -7.13
C GLN A 93 -0.16 3.20 -6.44
N LEU A 94 -0.29 3.34 -5.11
CA LEU A 94 0.46 4.31 -4.34
C LEU A 94 1.98 4.04 -4.43
N SER A 95 2.38 2.78 -4.30
CA SER A 95 3.79 2.41 -4.38
C SER A 95 4.38 2.75 -5.74
N GLN A 96 3.70 2.34 -6.84
CA GLN A 96 4.17 2.56 -8.21
C GLN A 96 4.17 4.04 -8.61
N ARG A 97 3.09 4.77 -8.34
CA ARG A 97 2.98 6.17 -8.76
C ARG A 97 3.97 7.10 -8.07
N PHE A 98 4.36 6.77 -6.85
CA PHE A 98 5.26 7.61 -6.05
C PHE A 98 6.71 7.11 -6.02
N THR A 99 7.06 6.11 -6.83
CA THR A 99 8.45 5.62 -6.97
C THR A 99 9.39 6.75 -7.39
N SER A 100 9.08 7.47 -8.47
CA SER A 100 9.95 8.55 -8.97
C SER A 100 10.15 9.68 -7.95
N MET A 101 9.10 10.00 -7.18
CA MET A 101 9.18 11.02 -6.13
C MET A 101 10.09 10.56 -4.97
N ARG A 102 9.99 9.28 -4.58
CA ARG A 102 10.86 8.68 -3.58
C ARG A 102 12.32 8.65 -4.04
N GLU A 103 12.55 8.25 -5.28
CA GLU A 103 13.87 8.24 -5.89
C GLU A 103 14.50 9.63 -5.96
N THR A 104 13.70 10.64 -6.32
CA THR A 104 14.13 12.04 -6.32
C THR A 104 14.50 12.49 -4.91
N ASN A 105 13.68 12.13 -3.93
CA ASN A 105 13.92 12.44 -2.53
C ASN A 105 15.19 11.79 -1.99
N GLU A 106 15.47 10.53 -2.35
CA GLU A 106 16.70 9.82 -2.01
C GLU A 106 17.93 10.45 -2.68
N LEU A 107 17.80 10.88 -3.94
CA LEU A 107 18.88 11.55 -4.67
C LEU A 107 19.31 12.85 -3.98
N PHE A 108 18.33 13.67 -3.58
CA PHE A 108 18.59 14.97 -2.94
C PHE A 108 18.71 14.89 -1.41
N GLN A 109 18.67 13.69 -0.84
CA GLN A 109 18.74 13.50 0.61
C GLN A 109 20.05 14.03 1.22
N ALA A 110 21.16 13.98 0.48
CA ALA A 110 22.48 14.46 0.90
C ALA A 110 22.53 15.98 1.17
N ILE A 111 21.73 16.75 0.43
CA ILE A 111 21.68 18.22 0.54
C ILE A 111 20.52 18.71 1.40
N HIS A 112 19.67 17.81 1.88
CA HIS A 112 18.52 18.18 2.68
C HIS A 112 18.96 18.72 4.06
N PRO A 113 18.48 19.89 4.51
CA PRO A 113 18.92 20.54 5.74
C PRO A 113 18.76 19.64 6.98
N GLY A 114 17.67 18.86 7.02
CA GLY A 114 17.40 17.93 8.12
C GLY A 114 18.35 16.74 8.17
N THR A 115 18.98 16.38 7.05
CA THR A 115 20.00 15.32 6.97
C THR A 115 21.36 15.88 7.36
N LEU A 116 21.72 17.05 6.83
CA LEU A 116 22.98 17.73 7.12
C LEU A 116 23.18 18.01 8.61
N ASN A 117 22.11 18.40 9.31
CA ASN A 117 22.18 18.69 10.74
C ASN A 117 22.23 17.45 11.65
N ARG A 118 21.93 16.24 11.12
CA ARG A 118 21.76 15.02 11.94
C ARG A 118 22.68 13.87 11.55
N ALA A 119 23.14 13.82 10.30
CA ALA A 119 23.97 12.74 9.80
C ALA A 119 25.43 12.89 10.29
N GLN A 120 26.07 11.76 10.57
CA GLN A 120 27.53 11.72 10.76
C GLN A 120 28.24 11.80 9.40
N ASP A 121 29.48 12.30 9.39
CA ASP A 121 30.26 12.55 8.17
C ASP A 121 30.34 11.35 7.22
N ASN A 122 30.46 10.13 7.77
CA ASN A 122 30.48 8.88 6.98
C ASN A 122 29.16 8.64 6.24
N ALA A 123 28.02 8.85 6.92
CA ALA A 123 26.71 8.69 6.31
C ALA A 123 26.52 9.77 5.23
N LEU A 124 26.95 10.99 5.49
CA LEU A 124 26.85 12.09 4.53
C LEU A 124 27.69 11.82 3.26
N HIS A 125 28.89 11.27 3.44
CA HIS A 125 29.76 10.88 2.33
C HIS A 125 29.11 9.81 1.44
N GLN A 126 28.48 8.79 2.04
CA GLN A 126 27.77 7.74 1.29
C GLN A 126 26.58 8.30 0.49
N HIS A 127 25.79 9.20 1.07
CA HIS A 127 24.67 9.82 0.36
C HIS A 127 25.16 10.70 -0.79
N ALA A 128 26.28 11.41 -0.60
CA ALA A 128 26.91 12.22 -1.64
C ALA A 128 27.47 11.35 -2.80
N GLN A 129 28.15 10.24 -2.48
CA GLN A 129 28.63 9.28 -3.48
C GLN A 129 27.49 8.71 -4.32
N HIS A 130 26.42 8.23 -3.67
CA HIS A 130 25.24 7.73 -4.37
C HIS A 130 24.60 8.78 -5.30
N CYS A 131 24.58 10.05 -4.90
CA CYS A 131 24.13 11.15 -5.75
C CYS A 131 25.04 11.37 -6.97
N CYS A 132 26.37 11.30 -6.79
CA CYS A 132 27.33 11.45 -7.88
C CYS A 132 27.28 10.29 -8.89
N ASP A 133 27.12 9.06 -8.41
CA ASP A 133 27.10 7.87 -9.27
C ASP A 133 25.86 7.83 -10.17
N ARG A 134 24.67 8.14 -9.63
CA ARG A 134 23.43 8.24 -10.43
C ARG A 134 23.49 9.35 -11.48
N ARG A 135 24.11 10.49 -11.17
CA ARG A 135 24.32 11.56 -12.17
C ARG A 135 25.16 11.07 -13.34
N THR A 136 26.21 10.28 -13.06
CA THR A 136 27.12 9.75 -14.07
C THR A 136 26.45 8.73 -14.99
N LEU A 137 25.52 7.92 -14.46
CA LEU A 137 24.73 6.97 -15.25
C LEU A 137 23.72 7.67 -16.17
N ILE A 138 23.04 8.72 -15.68
CA ILE A 138 22.08 9.49 -16.48
C ILE A 138 22.78 10.20 -17.65
N LEU A 139 23.96 10.80 -17.39
CA LEU A 139 24.74 11.47 -18.43
C LEU A 139 25.26 10.51 -19.51
N LYS A 140 25.57 9.26 -19.16
CA LYS A 140 25.96 8.23 -20.14
C LYS A 140 24.77 7.79 -21.00
N ALA A 141 23.58 7.63 -20.41
CA ALA A 141 22.37 7.23 -21.13
C ALA A 141 21.79 8.30 -22.07
N GLN A 142 22.29 9.54 -22.03
CA GLN A 142 21.89 10.63 -22.93
C GLN A 142 22.85 10.82 -24.12
N ILE A 143 23.95 10.07 -24.16
CA ILE A 143 24.99 10.15 -25.19
C ILE A 143 24.87 8.98 -26.21
N ASP A 144 24.10 7.94 -25.89
CA ASP A 144 23.70 6.83 -26.79
C ASP A 144 22.27 7.06 -27.34
#